data_AF-A0A0E3ZKJ4-F1
#
_entry.id   AF-A0A0E3ZKJ4-F1
#
_cell.length_a   1.000
_cell.length_b   1.000
_cell.length_c   1.000
_cell.angle_alpha   90.00
_cell.angle_beta   90.00
_cell.angle_gamma   90.00
#
_symmetry.space_group_name_H-M   'P 1'
#
loop_
_entity.id
_entity.type
_entity.pdbx_description
1 polymer ?
#
loop_
_entity_poly.entity_id
_entity_poly.type
_entity_poly.pdbx_seq_one_letter_code
_entity_poly.pdbx_strand_id
1 'polypeptide(L)' 'MSPVREHYNPIITQLLREHDRLPHENVAERKNFQRRILFLMTTIKMEEFEDSYS' A
#
# COMPACT_ATOMS: atom_id res chain seq x y z
N MET A 1 14.13 -8.52 -2.10
CA MET A 1 13.05 -7.67 -2.67
C MET A 1 13.72 -6.40 -3.17
N SER A 2 13.04 -5.49 -3.89
CA SER A 2 13.63 -4.16 -4.10
C SER A 2 13.69 -3.41 -2.76
N PRO A 3 14.73 -2.56 -2.52
CA PRO A 3 14.85 -1.82 -1.26
C PRO A 3 13.60 -0.98 -0.93
N VAL A 4 12.99 -0.37 -1.95
CA VAL A 4 11.73 0.38 -1.83
C VAL A 4 10.56 -0.52 -1.36
N ARG A 5 10.45 -1.76 -1.87
CA ARG A 5 9.46 -2.71 -1.38
C ARG A 5 9.70 -3.12 0.07
N GLU A 6 10.96 -3.31 0.46
CA GLU A 6 11.30 -3.65 1.85
C GLU A 6 10.91 -2.53 2.82
N HIS A 7 11.02 -1.27 2.39
CA HIS A 7 10.58 -0.10 3.16
C HIS A 7 9.06 -0.03 3.32
N TYR A 8 8.29 -0.19 2.23
CA TYR A 8 6.85 0.05 2.24
C TYR A 8 5.98 -1.17 2.57
N ASN A 9 6.46 -2.40 2.36
CA ASN A 9 5.66 -3.61 2.58
C ASN A 9 5.17 -3.79 4.02
N PRO A 10 5.93 -3.46 5.08
CA PRO A 10 5.42 -3.52 6.46
C PRO A 10 4.21 -2.60 6.65
N ILE A 11 4.24 -1.40 6.08
CA ILE A 11 3.16 -0.41 6.16
C ILE A 11 1.93 -0.91 5.41
N ILE A 12 2.10 -1.40 4.18
CA ILE A 12 1.01 -1.95 3.37
C ILE A 12 0.36 -3.16 4.08
N THR A 13 1.17 -4.04 4.67
CA THR A 13 0.69 -5.21 5.41
C THR A 13 -0.12 -4.80 6.63
N GLN A 14 0.30 -3.74 7.34
CA GLN A 14 -0.46 -3.18 8.46
C GLN A 14 -1.82 -2.64 7.99
N LEU A 15 -1.84 -1.85 6.91
CA LEU A 15 -3.07 -1.28 6.35
C LEU A 15 -4.05 -2.36 5.88
N LEU A 16 -3.55 -3.45 5.28
CA LEU A 16 -4.37 -4.60 4.88
C LEU A 16 -5.02 -5.26 6.11
N ARG A 17 -4.24 -5.48 7.18
CA ARG A 17 -4.79 -6.04 8.43
C ARG A 17 -5.83 -5.13 9.08
N GLU A 18 -5.60 -3.82 9.06
CA GLU A 18 -6.57 -2.85 9.58
C GLU A 18 -7.86 -2.83 8.74
N HIS A 19 -7.73 -2.88 7.41
CA HIS A 19 -8.86 -3.03 6.50
C HIS A 19 -9.68 -4.30 6.75
N ASP A 20 -9.01 -5.44 6.94
CA ASP A 20 -9.68 -6.74 7.08
C ASP A 20 -10.40 -6.89 8.43
N ARG A 21 -10.00 -6.10 9.43
CA ARG A 21 -10.68 -6.04 10.74
C ARG A 21 -11.95 -5.20 10.72
N LEU A 22 -12.18 -4.38 9.68
CA LEU A 22 -13.36 -3.52 9.62
C LEU A 22 -14.61 -4.32 9.19
N PRO A 23 -15.77 -4.05 9.80
CA PRO A 23 -17.06 -4.53 9.29
C PRO A 23 -17.30 -4.09 7.84
N HIS A 24 -18.04 -4.89 7.06
CA HIS A 24 -18.30 -4.60 5.65
C HIS A 24 -19.16 -3.34 5.46
N GLU A 25 -19.95 -2.98 6.46
CA GLU A 25 -20.79 -1.78 6.49
C GLU A 25 -19.96 -0.49 6.61
N ASN A 26 -18.73 -0.56 7.12
CA ASN A 26 -17.83 0.59 7.26
C ASN A 26 -17.15 0.96 5.93
N VAL A 27 -17.95 1.06 4.87
CA VAL A 27 -17.49 1.23 3.47
C VAL A 27 -16.57 2.43 3.30
N ALA A 28 -16.87 3.56 3.94
CA ALA A 28 -16.07 4.77 3.84
C ALA A 28 -14.64 4.56 4.36
N GLU A 29 -14.51 3.91 5.51
CA GLU A 29 -13.21 3.64 6.13
C GLU A 29 -12.44 2.55 5.37
N ARG A 30 -13.12 1.51 4.90
CA ARG A 30 -12.51 0.49 4.04
C ARG A 30 -11.97 1.09 2.75
N LYS A 31 -12.72 1.99 2.11
CA LYS A 31 -12.25 2.75 0.93
C LYS A 31 -11.08 3.68 1.25
N ASN A 32 -10.98 4.19 2.48
CA ASN A 32 -9.81 4.96 2.92
C ASN A 32 -8.56 4.07 2.92
N PHE A 33 -8.61 2.91 3.58
CA PHE A 33 -7.51 1.94 3.56
C PHE A 33 -7.12 1.51 2.15
N GLN A 34 -8.09 1.18 1.30
CA GLN A 34 -7.85 0.79 -0.09
C GLN A 34 -7.10 1.88 -0.86
N ARG A 35 -7.51 3.16 -0.72
CA ARG A 35 -6.84 4.30 -1.38
C ARG A 35 -5.39 4.45 -0.91
N ARG A 36 -5.15 4.33 0.40
CA ARG A 36 -3.80 4.41 0.98
C ARG A 36 -2.90 3.27 0.47
N ILE A 37 -3.42 2.04 0.44
CA ILE A 37 -2.69 0.89 -0.11
C ILE A 37 -2.37 1.10 -1.60
N LEU A 38 -3.35 1.52 -2.40
CA LEU A 38 -3.14 1.77 -3.83
C LEU A 38 -2.09 2.85 -4.07
N PHE A 39 -2.13 3.92 -3.27
CA PHE A 39 -1.16 5.00 -3.34
C PHE A 39 0.26 4.47 -3.11
N LEU A 40 0.49 3.74 -2.01
CA LEU A 40 1.81 3.18 -1.69
C LEU A 40 2.30 2.19 -2.75
N MET A 41 1.42 1.34 -3.28
CA MET A 41 1.76 0.43 -4.38
C MET A 41 2.17 1.17 -5.65
N THR A 42 1.54 2.32 -5.93
CA THR A 42 1.87 3.17 -7.07
C THR A 42 3.21 3.87 -6.86
N THR A 43 3.47 4.38 -5.65
CA THR A 43 4.75 4.98 -5.25
C THR A 43 5.89 4.00 -5.45
N ILE A 44 5.76 2.77 -4.91
CA ILE A 44 6.76 1.70 -5.11
C ILE A 44 7.02 1.49 -6.60
N LYS A 45 5.96 1.35 -7.41
CA LYS A 45 6.11 1.08 -8.85
C LYS A 45 6.80 2.23 -9.58
N MET A 46 6.57 3.47 -9.17
CA MET A 46 7.20 4.65 -9.75
C MET A 46 8.69 4.70 -9.41
N GLU A 47 9.06 4.50 -8.14
CA GLU A 47 10.47 4.43 -7.71
C GLU A 47 11.20 3.27 -8.40
N GLU A 48 10.60 2.08 -8.46
CA GLU A 48 11.18 0.94 -9.18
C GLU A 48 11.37 1.23 -10.68
N PHE A 49 10.48 2.02 -11.27
CA PHE A 49 10.60 2.46 -12.66
C PHE A 49 11.78 3.43 -12.80
N GLU A 50 11.92 4.43 -11.93
CA GLU A 50 13.04 5.39 -11.93
C GLU A 50 14.40 4.70 -11.73
N ASP A 51 14.48 3.75 -10.80
CA ASP A 51 15.68 2.93 -10.57
C ASP A 51 16.08 2.11 -11.80
N SER A 52 15.12 1.72 -12.64
CA SER A 52 15.39 0.92 -13.85
C SER A 52 16.02 1.73 -14.99
N TYR A 53 15.98 3.07 -14.93
CA TYR A 53 16.60 3.97 -15.91
C TYR A 53 17.88 4.65 -15.40
N SER A 54 18.31 4.30 -14.18
CA SER A 54 19.53 4.81 -13.53
C SER A 54 20.69 3.82 -13.67
#